data_AF-A0AAV7AN77-F1
#
_entry.id   AF-A0AAV7AN77-F1
#
_cell.length_a   1.000
_cell.length_b   1.000
_cell.length_c   1.000
_cell.angle_alpha   90.00
_cell.angle_beta   90.00
_cell.angle_gamma   90.00
#
_symmetry.space_group_name_H-M   'P 1'
#
loop_
_entity.id
_entity.type
_entity.pdbx_description
1 polymer ?
#
loop_
_entity_poly.entity_id
_entity_poly.type
_entity_poly.pdbx_seq_one_letter_code
_entity_poly.pdbx_strand_id
1 'polypeptide(L)'
;MQPSPQTYDFFSEENGLKWRGLFVPALRKVQQQVHPTLSAKEDSLYYIEELILQLLSKLCIAQPRTVQDVEERVQKTFPHPIDKWAIADAQSAIEKRKRRNPLLLPVDKIHPSLKEVLGYKVDYHVSLYIVAVLEYISADILKLAGNYVFNIRHYEISQQDIKVSMCADKVLMDMFDQDDDIGVVALCDEEPSSTGELNYYELVRTEIAGERQYLRELNLIIKVFREAFLDNKKLFTPNKKQLVDLAHKPYTGCGFRPDAPECYSLGQ
;
A
#
# COMPACT_ATOMS: atom_id res chain seq x y z
N MET A 1 -9.37 14.50 -28.44
CA MET A 1 -9.28 14.10 -27.03
C MET A 1 -9.50 12.60 -26.97
N GLN A 2 -8.43 11.81 -26.83
CA GLN A 2 -8.60 10.42 -26.43
C GLN A 2 -9.05 10.43 -24.96
N PRO A 3 -10.09 9.68 -24.58
CA PRO A 3 -10.43 9.53 -23.18
C PRO A 3 -9.24 8.86 -22.49
N SER A 4 -8.83 9.39 -21.34
CA SER A 4 -7.89 8.72 -20.45
C SER A 4 -8.44 7.30 -20.15
N PRO A 5 -7.59 6.25 -20.12
CA PRO A 5 -8.05 4.94 -19.71
C PRO A 5 -8.59 5.05 -18.28
N GLN A 6 -9.91 4.94 -18.12
CA GLN A 6 -10.53 4.92 -16.80
C GLN A 6 -10.11 3.63 -16.10
N THR A 7 -9.36 3.76 -15.01
CA THR A 7 -9.03 2.63 -14.13
C THR A 7 -10.33 2.00 -13.62
N TYR A 8 -10.47 0.69 -13.78
CA TYR A 8 -11.65 -0.03 -13.34
C TYR A 8 -11.80 0.05 -11.82
N ASP A 9 -12.91 0.61 -11.34
CA ASP A 9 -13.21 0.72 -9.91
C ASP A 9 -13.96 -0.53 -9.42
N PHE A 10 -13.26 -1.38 -8.67
CA PHE A 10 -13.81 -2.61 -8.08
C PHE A 10 -14.83 -2.35 -6.96
N PHE A 11 -14.81 -1.16 -6.36
CA PHE A 11 -15.57 -0.83 -5.15
C PHE A 11 -16.77 0.09 -5.43
N SER A 12 -17.03 0.44 -6.69
CA SER A 12 -18.23 1.18 -7.10
C SER A 12 -19.51 0.41 -6.74
N GLU A 13 -20.65 1.11 -6.61
CA GLU A 13 -21.92 0.46 -6.26
C GLU A 13 -22.31 -0.65 -7.24
N GLU A 14 -22.06 -0.45 -8.54
CA GLU A 14 -22.36 -1.42 -9.60
C GLU A 14 -21.42 -2.63 -9.55
N ASN A 15 -20.10 -2.39 -9.50
CA ASN A 15 -19.10 -3.45 -9.54
C ASN A 15 -18.98 -4.19 -8.20
N GLY A 16 -19.30 -3.52 -7.08
CA GLY A 16 -19.27 -4.09 -5.74
C GLY A 16 -20.16 -5.34 -5.60
N LEU A 17 -21.29 -5.39 -6.32
CA LEU A 17 -22.15 -6.57 -6.34
C LEU A 17 -21.47 -7.81 -6.96
N LYS A 18 -20.47 -7.60 -7.82
CA LYS A 18 -19.72 -8.66 -8.52
C LYS A 18 -18.52 -9.13 -7.72
N TRP A 19 -17.79 -8.20 -7.12
CA TRP A 19 -16.48 -8.47 -6.52
C TRP A 19 -16.55 -8.70 -5.02
N ARG A 20 -17.49 -8.06 -4.31
CA ARG A 20 -17.58 -8.17 -2.85
C ARG A 20 -17.94 -9.59 -2.43
N GLY A 21 -17.08 -10.21 -1.64
CA GLY A 21 -17.20 -11.57 -1.15
C GLY A 21 -16.87 -12.63 -2.20
N LEU A 22 -16.35 -12.25 -3.38
CA LEU A 22 -16.00 -13.21 -4.43
C LEU A 22 -14.86 -14.14 -3.98
N PHE A 23 -13.86 -13.61 -3.28
CA PHE A 23 -12.68 -14.35 -2.83
C PHE A 23 -12.83 -14.91 -1.43
N VAL A 24 -13.68 -14.32 -0.57
CA VAL A 24 -13.86 -14.75 0.83
C VAL A 24 -14.02 -16.28 1.01
N PRO A 25 -14.87 -17.00 0.23
CA PRO A 25 -15.00 -18.46 0.36
C PRO A 25 -13.71 -19.23 0.02
N ALA A 26 -12.93 -18.74 -0.94
CA ALA A 26 -11.65 -19.33 -1.34
C ALA A 26 -10.56 -19.00 -0.32
N LEU A 27 -10.47 -17.73 0.13
CA LEU A 27 -9.55 -17.27 1.16
C LEU A 27 -9.70 -18.06 2.46
N ARG A 28 -10.94 -18.41 2.84
CA ARG A 28 -11.18 -19.28 3.99
C ARG A 28 -10.55 -20.67 3.82
N LYS A 29 -10.60 -21.25 2.61
CA LYS A 29 -9.94 -22.53 2.31
C LYS A 29 -8.42 -22.39 2.28
N VAL A 30 -7.90 -21.31 1.71
CA VAL A 30 -6.46 -21.00 1.71
C VAL A 30 -5.96 -20.90 3.15
N GLN A 31 -6.69 -20.19 4.01
CA GLN A 31 -6.37 -20.05 5.43
C GLN A 31 -6.28 -21.42 6.13
N GLN A 32 -7.24 -22.30 5.88
CA GLN A 32 -7.24 -23.67 6.44
C GLN A 32 -6.07 -24.51 5.91
N GLN A 33 -5.62 -24.29 4.67
CA GLN A 33 -4.44 -24.98 4.12
C GLN A 33 -3.14 -24.51 4.77
N VAL A 34 -2.99 -23.20 5.02
CA VAL A 34 -1.77 -22.65 5.62
C VAL A 34 -1.72 -22.81 7.14
N HIS A 35 -2.87 -22.71 7.82
CA HIS A 35 -3.00 -22.73 9.27
C HIS A 35 -4.25 -23.52 9.73
N PRO A 36 -4.21 -24.87 9.74
CA PRO A 36 -5.39 -25.70 10.02
C PRO A 36 -5.98 -25.54 11.43
N THR A 37 -5.18 -25.06 12.39
CA THR A 37 -5.57 -24.92 13.80
C THR A 37 -6.10 -23.53 14.15
N LEU A 38 -6.05 -22.58 13.22
CA LEU A 38 -6.54 -21.21 13.41
C LEU A 38 -7.86 -21.02 12.66
N SER A 39 -8.70 -20.11 13.13
CA SER A 39 -9.79 -19.52 12.34
C SER A 39 -9.39 -18.14 11.81
N ALA A 40 -10.11 -17.64 10.81
CA ALA A 40 -10.04 -16.23 10.41
C ALA A 40 -11.43 -15.60 10.49
N LYS A 41 -11.50 -14.41 11.10
CA LYS A 41 -12.72 -13.62 11.15
C LYS A 41 -13.15 -13.21 9.74
N GLU A 42 -14.45 -13.06 9.54
CA GLU A 42 -14.99 -12.76 8.21
C GLU A 42 -14.55 -11.38 7.70
N ASP A 43 -14.56 -10.36 8.55
CA ASP A 43 -14.04 -9.01 8.26
C ASP A 43 -12.56 -9.02 7.82
N SER A 44 -11.75 -9.89 8.43
CA SER A 44 -10.34 -10.08 8.06
C SER A 44 -10.18 -10.65 6.64
N LEU A 45 -11.07 -11.55 6.21
CA LEU A 45 -11.05 -12.11 4.86
C LEU A 45 -11.53 -11.09 3.81
N TYR A 46 -12.50 -10.24 4.16
CA TYR A 46 -12.90 -9.11 3.32
C TYR A 46 -11.75 -8.12 3.14
N TYR A 47 -10.99 -7.84 4.20
CA TYR A 47 -9.82 -6.97 4.10
C TYR A 47 -8.74 -7.55 3.18
N ILE A 48 -8.48 -8.87 3.24
CA ILE A 48 -7.56 -9.52 2.29
C ILE A 48 -8.12 -9.43 0.87
N GLU A 49 -9.43 -9.64 0.67
CA GLU A 49 -10.05 -9.48 -0.64
C GLU A 49 -9.82 -8.07 -1.22
N GLU A 50 -9.96 -7.01 -0.41
CA GLU A 50 -9.65 -5.64 -0.83
C GLU A 50 -8.21 -5.49 -1.32
N LEU A 51 -7.23 -6.01 -0.56
CA LEU A 51 -5.81 -6.00 -0.96
C LEU A 51 -5.57 -6.77 -2.27
N ILE A 52 -6.20 -7.93 -2.42
CA ILE A 52 -6.04 -8.77 -3.61
C ILE A 52 -6.71 -8.14 -4.84
N LEU A 53 -7.81 -7.41 -4.67
CA LEU A 53 -8.43 -6.63 -5.75
C LEU A 53 -7.59 -5.42 -6.16
N GLN A 54 -6.96 -4.73 -5.20
CA GLN A 54 -5.97 -3.68 -5.49
C GLN A 54 -4.79 -4.25 -6.29
N LEU A 55 -4.29 -5.42 -5.89
CA LEU A 55 -3.23 -6.11 -6.64
C LEU A 55 -3.68 -6.49 -8.06
N LEU A 56 -4.91 -6.99 -8.22
CA LEU A 56 -5.47 -7.29 -9.54
C LEU A 56 -5.51 -6.02 -10.41
N SER A 57 -5.93 -4.88 -9.85
CA SER A 57 -5.88 -3.58 -10.52
C SER A 57 -4.45 -3.24 -10.98
N LYS A 58 -3.46 -3.34 -10.08
CA LYS A 58 -2.04 -3.09 -10.37
C LYS A 58 -1.51 -3.93 -11.54
N LEU A 59 -1.92 -5.20 -11.62
CA LEU A 59 -1.54 -6.10 -12.71
C LEU A 59 -2.26 -5.73 -14.01
N CYS A 60 -3.54 -5.35 -13.95
CA CYS A 60 -4.35 -5.02 -15.12
C CYS A 60 -4.02 -3.66 -15.76
N ILE A 61 -3.43 -2.71 -15.01
CA ILE A 61 -2.99 -1.41 -15.57
C ILE A 61 -2.05 -1.59 -16.77
N ALA A 62 -1.20 -2.61 -16.77
CA ALA A 62 -0.28 -2.91 -17.86
C ALA A 62 -0.97 -3.51 -19.11
N GLN A 63 -2.29 -3.71 -19.07
CA GLN A 63 -3.09 -4.33 -20.13
C GLN A 63 -2.47 -5.63 -20.68
N PRO A 64 -2.20 -6.64 -19.84
CA PRO A 64 -1.52 -7.87 -20.25
C PRO A 64 -2.36 -8.70 -21.23
N ARG A 65 -1.79 -9.02 -22.39
CA ARG A 65 -2.41 -9.84 -23.44
C ARG A 65 -1.88 -11.27 -23.47
N THR A 66 -0.68 -11.50 -22.94
CA THR A 66 -0.02 -12.80 -22.88
C THR A 66 0.37 -13.16 -21.46
N VAL A 67 0.70 -14.43 -21.21
CA VAL A 67 1.24 -14.87 -19.92
C VAL A 67 2.55 -14.17 -19.60
N GLN A 68 3.38 -13.97 -20.63
CA GLN A 68 4.66 -13.28 -20.50
C GLN A 68 4.46 -11.83 -20.06
N ASP A 69 3.44 -11.13 -20.57
CA ASP A 69 3.14 -9.75 -20.14
C ASP A 69 2.83 -9.68 -18.64
N VAL A 70 2.11 -10.69 -18.11
CA VAL A 70 1.81 -10.78 -16.67
C VAL A 70 3.08 -11.08 -15.88
N GLU A 71 3.92 -12.00 -16.35
CA GLU A 71 5.20 -12.35 -15.72
C GLU A 71 6.13 -11.14 -15.64
N GLU A 72 6.31 -10.41 -16.75
CA GLU A 72 7.10 -9.18 -16.80
C GLU A 72 6.53 -8.10 -15.87
N ARG A 73 5.19 -7.99 -15.80
CA ARG A 73 4.54 -7.06 -14.87
C ARG A 73 4.85 -7.42 -13.43
N VAL A 74 4.69 -8.69 -13.03
CA VAL A 74 5.03 -9.18 -11.69
C VAL A 74 6.48 -8.91 -11.36
N GLN A 75 7.40 -9.22 -12.28
CA GLN A 75 8.84 -8.99 -12.07
C GLN A 75 9.19 -7.51 -11.85
N LYS A 76 8.46 -6.59 -12.48
CA LYS A 76 8.68 -5.14 -12.35
C LYS A 76 8.02 -4.53 -11.11
N THR A 77 6.91 -5.09 -10.63
CA THR A 77 6.14 -4.48 -9.53
C THR A 77 6.32 -5.16 -8.19
N PHE A 78 6.64 -6.46 -8.15
CA PHE A 78 6.72 -7.21 -6.90
C PHE A 78 8.14 -7.08 -6.32
N PRO A 79 8.28 -6.78 -5.03
CA PRO A 79 9.58 -6.67 -4.40
C PRO A 79 10.29 -8.03 -4.28
N HIS A 80 11.62 -8.03 -4.31
CA HIS A 80 12.38 -9.26 -4.11
C HIS A 80 12.24 -9.77 -2.65
N PRO A 81 12.02 -11.07 -2.38
CA PRO A 81 12.00 -12.21 -3.30
C PRO A 81 10.61 -12.70 -3.75
N ILE A 82 9.54 -11.99 -3.42
CA ILE A 82 8.17 -12.45 -3.67
C ILE A 82 7.86 -12.54 -5.17
N ASP A 83 8.52 -11.72 -5.98
CA ASP A 83 8.50 -11.75 -7.44
C ASP A 83 8.79 -13.14 -8.00
N LYS A 84 9.94 -13.72 -7.62
CA LYS A 84 10.42 -15.00 -8.16
C LYS A 84 9.52 -16.16 -7.74
N TRP A 85 9.04 -16.14 -6.50
CA TRP A 85 8.20 -17.20 -5.99
C TRP A 85 6.78 -17.15 -6.57
N ALA A 86 6.21 -15.96 -6.73
CA ALA A 86 4.91 -15.77 -7.38
C ALA A 86 4.95 -16.25 -8.85
N ILE A 87 6.02 -15.91 -9.59
CA ILE A 87 6.22 -16.37 -10.98
C ILE A 87 6.33 -17.90 -11.03
N ALA A 88 7.18 -18.50 -10.19
CA ALA A 88 7.37 -19.95 -10.17
C ALA A 88 6.08 -20.73 -9.83
N ASP A 89 5.27 -20.21 -8.89
CA ASP A 89 3.98 -20.82 -8.55
C ASP A 89 2.97 -20.71 -9.70
N ALA A 90 2.89 -19.53 -10.32
CA ALA A 90 1.99 -19.26 -11.44
C ALA A 90 2.36 -20.08 -12.69
N GLN A 91 3.64 -20.20 -13.02
CA GLN A 91 4.13 -21.10 -14.08
C GLN A 91 3.73 -22.56 -13.79
N SER A 92 3.89 -23.01 -12.54
CA SER A 92 3.43 -24.34 -12.13
C SER A 92 1.91 -24.54 -12.26
N ALA A 93 1.11 -23.47 -12.26
CA ALA A 93 -0.34 -23.53 -12.46
C ALA A 93 -0.74 -23.84 -13.90
N ILE A 94 0.01 -23.31 -14.86
CA ILE A 94 -0.29 -23.45 -16.29
C ILE A 94 0.33 -24.73 -16.90
N GLU A 95 1.48 -25.19 -16.40
CA GLU A 95 2.19 -26.36 -16.94
C GLU A 95 1.59 -27.69 -16.50
N LYS A 96 1.12 -27.78 -15.26
CA LYS A 96 0.66 -29.04 -14.66
C LYS A 96 -0.82 -29.25 -14.94
N ARG A 97 -1.13 -30.04 -15.99
CA ARG A 97 -2.50 -30.56 -16.27
C ARG A 97 -3.16 -31.28 -15.07
N LYS A 98 -2.38 -31.69 -14.06
CA LYS A 98 -2.85 -32.19 -12.75
C LYS A 98 -1.99 -31.61 -11.62
N ARG A 99 -2.37 -30.43 -11.11
CA ARG A 99 -1.80 -29.88 -9.86
C ARG A 99 -2.13 -30.82 -8.68
N ARG A 100 -1.20 -30.99 -7.73
CA ARG A 100 -1.50 -31.67 -6.45
C ARG A 100 -2.56 -30.90 -5.66
N ASN A 101 -2.53 -29.56 -5.76
CA ASN A 101 -3.50 -28.66 -5.15
C ASN A 101 -4.05 -27.74 -6.25
N PRO A 102 -5.30 -27.94 -6.72
CA PRO A 102 -5.92 -27.02 -7.67
C PRO A 102 -6.05 -25.63 -7.04
N LEU A 103 -6.07 -24.59 -7.89
CA LEU A 103 -6.38 -23.23 -7.42
C LEU A 103 -7.73 -23.23 -6.71
N LEU A 104 -7.77 -22.52 -5.59
CA LEU A 104 -8.96 -22.33 -4.76
C LEU A 104 -9.75 -21.09 -5.18
N LEU A 105 -9.07 -20.05 -5.68
CA LEU A 105 -9.71 -18.85 -6.22
C LEU A 105 -10.56 -19.18 -7.46
N PRO A 106 -11.73 -18.52 -7.63
CA PRO A 106 -12.71 -18.91 -8.64
C PRO A 106 -12.33 -18.38 -10.04
N VAL A 107 -11.36 -19.02 -10.71
CA VAL A 107 -10.89 -18.66 -12.07
C VAL A 107 -12.07 -18.52 -13.05
N ASP A 108 -13.05 -19.42 -12.99
CA ASP A 108 -14.22 -19.42 -13.87
C ASP A 108 -15.12 -18.19 -13.71
N LYS A 109 -15.10 -17.53 -12.54
CA LYS A 109 -15.84 -16.28 -12.30
C LYS A 109 -15.00 -15.05 -12.62
N ILE A 110 -13.69 -15.13 -12.39
CA ILE A 110 -12.75 -14.03 -12.64
C ILE A 110 -12.51 -13.86 -14.14
N HIS A 111 -12.33 -14.95 -14.89
CA HIS A 111 -12.01 -14.92 -16.32
C HIS A 111 -13.02 -14.11 -17.16
N PRO A 112 -14.35 -14.32 -17.06
CA PRO A 112 -15.32 -13.47 -17.74
C PRO A 112 -15.26 -12.00 -17.28
N SER A 113 -14.99 -11.76 -15.99
CA SER A 113 -14.94 -10.42 -15.40
C SER A 113 -13.73 -9.62 -15.87
N LEU A 114 -12.60 -10.27 -16.17
CA LEU A 114 -11.42 -9.60 -16.71
C LEU A 114 -11.67 -8.93 -18.06
N LYS A 115 -12.65 -9.39 -18.83
CA LYS A 115 -13.05 -8.71 -20.08
C LYS A 115 -13.57 -7.30 -19.82
N GLU A 116 -14.33 -7.11 -18.75
CA GLU A 116 -14.86 -5.79 -18.36
C GLU A 116 -13.75 -4.93 -17.74
N VAL A 117 -12.87 -5.53 -16.94
CA VAL A 117 -11.73 -4.83 -16.32
C VAL A 117 -10.74 -4.30 -17.37
N LEU A 118 -10.42 -5.10 -18.38
CA LEU A 118 -9.40 -4.78 -19.38
C LEU A 118 -9.97 -4.21 -20.69
N GLY A 119 -11.28 -4.31 -20.92
CA GLY A 119 -11.95 -3.85 -22.14
C GLY A 119 -11.75 -4.75 -23.37
N TYR A 120 -11.12 -5.92 -23.23
CA TYR A 120 -10.92 -6.89 -24.32
C TYR A 120 -11.00 -8.33 -23.84
N LYS A 121 -11.17 -9.27 -24.79
CA LYS A 121 -11.20 -10.70 -24.47
C LYS A 121 -9.80 -11.19 -24.09
N VAL A 122 -9.67 -11.73 -22.89
CA VAL A 122 -8.43 -12.33 -22.37
C VAL A 122 -8.41 -13.82 -22.67
N ASP A 123 -7.24 -14.39 -22.93
CA ASP A 123 -7.07 -15.84 -23.05
C ASP A 123 -7.21 -16.53 -21.68
N TYR A 124 -7.75 -17.75 -21.65
CA TYR A 124 -7.98 -18.47 -20.40
C TYR A 124 -6.68 -18.72 -19.61
N HIS A 125 -5.56 -19.02 -20.27
CA HIS A 125 -4.28 -19.25 -19.60
C HIS A 125 -3.72 -17.97 -18.98
N VAL A 126 -3.95 -16.81 -19.58
CA VAL A 126 -3.58 -15.51 -19.00
C VAL A 126 -4.38 -15.26 -17.71
N SER A 127 -5.69 -15.52 -17.74
CA SER A 127 -6.54 -15.42 -16.54
C SER A 127 -6.12 -16.42 -15.46
N LEU A 128 -5.81 -17.67 -15.84
CA LEU A 128 -5.34 -18.70 -14.93
C LEU A 128 -4.03 -18.28 -14.24
N TYR A 129 -3.11 -17.68 -15.00
CA TYR A 129 -1.83 -17.18 -14.49
C TYR A 129 -2.02 -16.02 -13.51
N ILE A 130 -2.84 -15.02 -13.87
CA ILE A 130 -3.19 -13.90 -12.97
C ILE A 130 -3.77 -14.44 -11.66
N VAL A 131 -4.75 -15.34 -11.72
CA VAL A 131 -5.39 -15.89 -10.51
C VAL A 131 -4.41 -16.70 -9.67
N ALA A 132 -3.46 -17.40 -10.28
CA ALA A 132 -2.41 -18.10 -9.54
C ALA A 132 -1.51 -17.14 -8.76
N VAL A 133 -1.12 -16.00 -9.36
CA VAL A 133 -0.38 -14.94 -8.67
C VAL A 133 -1.19 -14.38 -7.50
N LEU A 134 -2.48 -14.09 -7.69
CA LEU A 134 -3.36 -13.59 -6.63
C LEU A 134 -3.49 -14.59 -5.47
N GLU A 135 -3.62 -15.89 -5.77
CA GLU A 135 -3.72 -16.94 -4.74
C GLU A 135 -2.44 -17.07 -3.94
N TYR A 136 -1.29 -17.01 -4.61
CA TYR A 136 0.01 -17.06 -3.97
C TYR A 136 0.17 -15.94 -2.92
N ILE A 137 -0.14 -14.70 -3.31
CA ILE A 137 -0.06 -13.55 -2.40
C ILE A 137 -1.09 -13.64 -1.27
N SER A 138 -2.30 -14.12 -1.57
CA SER A 138 -3.31 -14.40 -0.55
C SER A 138 -2.80 -15.40 0.50
N ALA A 139 -2.17 -16.48 0.05
CA ALA A 139 -1.60 -17.50 0.92
C ALA A 139 -0.43 -16.94 1.75
N ASP A 140 0.40 -16.07 1.17
CA ASP A 140 1.55 -15.47 1.87
C ASP A 140 1.09 -14.52 2.99
N ILE A 141 0.11 -13.65 2.72
CA ILE A 141 -0.52 -12.78 3.74
C ILE A 141 -1.11 -13.62 4.88
N LEU A 142 -1.90 -14.65 4.55
CA LEU A 142 -2.53 -15.53 5.54
C LEU A 142 -1.50 -16.33 6.35
N LYS A 143 -0.42 -16.76 5.70
CA LYS A 143 0.68 -17.48 6.36
C LYS A 143 1.41 -16.58 7.35
N LEU A 144 1.72 -15.35 6.95
CA LEU A 144 2.35 -14.33 7.80
C LEU A 144 1.47 -14.00 9.00
N ALA A 145 0.21 -13.64 8.77
CA ALA A 145 -0.73 -13.27 9.83
C ALA A 145 -0.99 -14.44 10.80
N GLY A 146 -1.16 -15.66 10.27
CA GLY A 146 -1.35 -16.84 11.11
C GLY A 146 -0.10 -17.19 11.95
N ASN A 147 1.11 -17.00 11.41
CA ASN A 147 2.35 -17.16 12.19
C ASN A 147 2.41 -16.14 13.34
N TYR A 148 2.04 -14.89 13.05
CA TYR A 148 1.96 -13.83 14.06
C TYR A 148 0.96 -14.18 15.18
N VAL A 149 -0.28 -14.53 14.82
CA VAL A 149 -1.36 -14.94 15.75
C VAL A 149 -0.96 -16.16 16.58
N PHE A 150 -0.35 -17.16 15.95
CA PHE A 150 0.14 -18.36 16.64
C PHE A 150 1.21 -18.03 17.69
N ASN A 151 2.14 -17.14 17.36
CA ASN A 151 3.22 -16.73 18.28
C ASN A 151 2.71 -15.99 19.52
N ILE A 152 1.64 -15.20 19.38
CA ILE A 152 0.99 -14.53 20.52
C ILE A 152 -0.05 -15.42 21.22
N ARG A 153 -0.14 -16.70 20.84
CA ARG A 153 -1.04 -17.72 21.43
C ARG A 153 -2.53 -17.38 21.32
N HIS A 154 -2.90 -16.69 20.24
CA HIS A 154 -4.29 -16.53 19.83
C HIS A 154 -4.67 -17.65 18.84
N TYR A 155 -5.98 -17.88 18.66
CA TYR A 155 -6.50 -18.96 17.80
C TYR A 155 -7.36 -18.45 16.63
N GLU A 156 -7.51 -17.14 16.51
CA GLU A 156 -8.35 -16.49 15.51
C GLU A 156 -7.61 -15.29 14.93
N ILE A 157 -7.47 -15.26 13.60
CA ILE A 157 -6.86 -14.17 12.84
C ILE A 157 -7.90 -13.06 12.67
N SER A 158 -7.58 -11.87 13.18
CA SER A 158 -8.37 -10.66 12.98
C SER A 158 -7.77 -9.74 11.91
N GLN A 159 -8.55 -8.76 11.44
CA GLN A 159 -8.05 -7.75 10.52
C GLN A 159 -6.84 -6.98 11.08
N GLN A 160 -6.82 -6.74 12.39
CA GLN A 160 -5.72 -6.02 13.03
C GLN A 160 -4.44 -6.85 13.06
N ASP A 161 -4.53 -8.17 13.22
CA ASP A 161 -3.38 -9.07 13.16
C ASP A 161 -2.74 -9.06 11.77
N ILE A 162 -3.56 -9.03 10.72
CA ILE A 162 -3.08 -8.90 9.33
C ILE A 162 -2.32 -7.58 9.17
N LYS A 163 -2.92 -6.45 9.56
CA LYS A 163 -2.28 -5.13 9.46
C LYS A 163 -0.95 -5.08 10.20
N VAL A 164 -0.91 -5.50 11.46
CA VAL A 164 0.30 -5.48 12.29
C VAL A 164 1.39 -6.38 11.70
N SER A 165 1.02 -7.59 11.28
CA SER A 165 1.98 -8.54 10.71
C SER A 165 2.56 -8.04 9.37
N MET A 166 1.74 -7.47 8.49
CA MET A 166 2.19 -6.88 7.23
C MET A 166 3.07 -5.65 7.45
N CYS A 167 2.75 -4.77 8.41
CA CYS A 167 3.63 -3.63 8.72
C CYS A 167 5.03 -4.06 9.20
N ALA A 168 5.15 -5.25 9.77
CA ALA A 168 6.44 -5.81 10.18
C ALA A 168 7.19 -6.52 9.03
N ASP A 169 6.50 -6.83 7.94
CA ASP A 169 7.07 -7.50 6.77
C ASP A 169 7.39 -6.48 5.67
N LYS A 170 8.67 -6.24 5.44
CA LYS A 170 9.11 -5.25 4.45
C LYS A 170 8.65 -5.58 3.03
N VAL A 171 8.56 -6.86 2.68
CA VAL A 171 8.27 -7.27 1.31
C VAL A 171 6.80 -7.00 0.99
N LEU A 172 5.88 -7.41 1.86
CA LEU A 172 4.46 -7.11 1.69
C LEU A 172 4.16 -5.63 1.93
N MET A 173 4.84 -4.98 2.87
CA MET A 173 4.70 -3.54 3.05
C MET A 173 5.09 -2.81 1.76
N ASP A 174 6.28 -3.03 1.22
CA ASP A 174 6.76 -2.40 -0.02
C ASP A 174 5.87 -2.73 -1.22
N MET A 175 5.21 -3.90 -1.24
CA MET A 175 4.31 -4.29 -2.32
C MET A 175 2.98 -3.49 -2.32
N PHE A 176 2.45 -3.18 -1.14
CA PHE A 176 1.17 -2.51 -0.98
C PHE A 176 1.29 -0.99 -0.72
N ASP A 177 2.46 -0.47 -0.33
CA ASP A 177 2.68 0.97 -0.10
C ASP A 177 2.84 1.80 -1.38
N GLN A 178 3.18 1.18 -2.51
CA GLN A 178 3.49 1.89 -3.77
C GLN A 178 2.31 2.65 -4.41
N ASP A 179 1.10 2.60 -3.83
CA ASP A 179 -0.11 3.17 -4.42
C ASP A 179 -0.18 4.71 -4.43
N ASP A 180 0.76 5.40 -3.78
CA ASP A 180 0.86 6.87 -3.88
C ASP A 180 1.56 7.36 -5.18
N ASP A 181 2.28 6.49 -5.92
CA ASP A 181 3.16 6.91 -7.05
C ASP A 181 2.88 6.23 -8.41
N ILE A 182 2.13 5.12 -8.43
CA ILE A 182 1.96 4.28 -9.65
C ILE A 182 1.12 4.96 -10.75
N GLY A 183 0.36 6.02 -10.43
CA GLY A 183 -0.47 6.75 -11.39
C GLY A 183 0.28 7.60 -12.42
N VAL A 184 1.57 7.86 -12.24
CA VAL A 184 2.31 8.87 -13.03
C VAL A 184 3.34 8.26 -14.00
N VAL A 185 3.78 7.02 -13.75
CA VAL A 185 4.97 6.46 -14.43
C VAL A 185 4.67 5.72 -15.75
N ALA A 186 3.40 5.49 -16.09
CA ALA A 186 3.01 4.70 -17.26
C ALA A 186 2.87 5.48 -18.58
N LEU A 187 3.17 6.79 -18.62
CA LEU A 187 2.97 7.64 -19.81
C LEU A 187 4.22 8.33 -20.36
N CYS A 188 5.43 8.02 -19.91
CA CYS A 188 6.62 8.72 -20.39
C CYS A 188 7.74 7.74 -20.78
N ASP A 189 7.63 7.16 -21.97
CA ASP A 189 8.82 6.79 -22.76
C ASP A 189 9.33 8.09 -23.42
N GLU A 190 10.10 8.89 -22.70
CA GLU A 190 11.00 9.92 -23.27
C GLU A 190 12.20 10.08 -22.32
N GLU A 191 13.40 10.12 -22.91
CA GLU A 191 14.70 10.21 -22.25
C GLU A 191 14.84 11.35 -21.22
N PRO A 192 15.74 11.21 -20.23
CA PRO A 192 15.84 12.12 -19.11
C PRO A 192 16.47 13.45 -19.54
N SER A 193 15.64 14.47 -19.72
CA SER A 193 16.09 15.86 -19.85
C SER A 193 15.53 16.73 -18.72
N SER A 194 16.43 17.10 -17.80
CA SER A 194 16.41 18.26 -16.87
C SER A 194 15.16 18.56 -16.02
N THR A 195 14.34 17.58 -15.66
CA THR A 195 13.13 17.82 -14.84
C THR A 195 13.34 17.68 -13.32
N GLY A 196 14.50 17.16 -12.88
CA GLY A 196 14.78 16.91 -11.46
C GLY A 196 14.87 18.16 -10.58
N GLU A 197 15.38 19.27 -11.11
CA GLU A 197 15.54 20.53 -10.35
C GLU A 197 14.21 21.23 -10.07
N LEU A 198 13.26 21.16 -11.01
CA LEU A 198 11.92 21.74 -10.83
C LEU A 198 11.08 20.92 -9.84
N ASN A 199 11.20 19.59 -9.88
CA ASN A 199 10.49 18.69 -8.97
C ASN A 199 10.98 18.83 -7.51
N TYR A 200 12.30 18.91 -7.30
CA TYR A 200 12.85 19.19 -5.97
C TYR A 200 12.39 20.55 -5.42
N TYR A 201 12.36 21.60 -6.27
CA TYR A 201 11.91 22.92 -5.86
C TYR A 201 10.41 22.94 -5.47
N GLU A 202 9.55 22.23 -6.21
CA GLU A 202 8.13 22.10 -5.86
C GLU A 202 7.90 21.28 -4.60
N LEU A 203 8.67 20.19 -4.41
CA LEU A 203 8.61 19.38 -3.19
C LEU A 203 9.00 20.22 -1.97
N VAL A 204 10.14 20.92 -2.02
CA VAL A 204 10.61 21.81 -0.94
C VAL A 204 9.60 22.92 -0.67
N ARG A 205 9.00 23.49 -1.71
CA ARG A 205 7.97 24.54 -1.55
C ARG A 205 6.72 24.01 -0.85
N THR A 206 6.30 22.80 -1.19
CA THR A 206 5.14 22.11 -0.59
C THR A 206 5.41 21.78 0.87
N GLU A 207 6.58 21.24 1.18
CA GLU A 207 7.02 20.96 2.55
C GLU A 207 7.08 22.23 3.42
N ILE A 208 7.68 23.31 2.90
CA ILE A 208 7.73 24.61 3.61
C ILE A 208 6.31 25.17 3.85
N ALA A 209 5.40 25.00 2.89
CA ALA A 209 4.02 25.44 3.04
C ALA A 209 3.27 24.60 4.09
N GLY A 210 3.48 23.28 4.12
CA GLY A 210 2.96 22.36 5.12
C GLY A 210 3.46 22.69 6.52
N GLU A 211 4.76 22.88 6.70
CA GLU A 211 5.36 23.26 7.99
C GLU A 211 4.78 24.59 8.50
N ARG A 212 4.64 25.59 7.62
CA ARG A 212 4.03 26.89 7.95
C ARG A 212 2.55 26.78 8.32
N GLN A 213 1.82 25.85 7.71
CA GLN A 213 0.42 25.60 8.05
C GLN A 213 0.31 24.91 9.42
N TYR A 214 1.11 23.86 9.65
CA TYR A 214 1.19 23.16 10.92
C TYR A 214 1.54 24.10 12.09
N LEU A 215 2.55 24.96 11.92
CA LEU A 215 2.93 25.96 12.92
C LEU A 215 1.80 26.96 13.21
N ARG A 216 1.01 27.35 12.20
CA ARG A 216 -0.14 28.25 12.40
C ARG A 216 -1.25 27.57 13.20
N GLU A 217 -1.56 26.32 12.88
CA GLU A 217 -2.58 25.53 13.59
C GLU A 217 -2.15 25.27 15.05
N LEU A 218 -0.90 24.90 15.27
CA LEU A 218 -0.33 24.73 16.60
C LEU A 218 -0.41 26.02 17.42
N ASN A 219 -0.07 27.17 16.83
CA ASN A 219 -0.22 28.47 17.48
C ASN A 219 -1.68 28.82 17.81
N LEU A 220 -2.62 28.43 16.95
CA LEU A 220 -4.05 28.64 17.17
C LEU A 220 -4.55 27.78 18.35
N ILE A 221 -4.16 26.51 18.40
CA ILE A 221 -4.45 25.60 19.52
C ILE A 221 -3.89 26.18 20.82
N ILE A 222 -2.61 26.56 20.82
CA ILE A 222 -1.97 27.18 21.99
C ILE A 222 -2.72 28.43 22.42
N LYS A 223 -3.12 29.31 21.49
CA LYS A 223 -3.86 30.54 21.78
C LYS A 223 -5.22 30.27 22.42
N VAL A 224 -5.98 29.30 21.88
CA VAL A 224 -7.33 28.94 22.38
C VAL A 224 -7.25 28.35 23.78
N PHE A 225 -6.29 27.46 24.03
CA PHE A 225 -6.20 26.77 25.31
C PHE A 225 -5.32 27.48 26.34
N ARG A 226 -4.69 28.61 25.99
CA ARG A 226 -3.75 29.34 26.86
C ARG A 226 -4.35 29.70 28.21
N GLU A 227 -5.53 30.33 28.20
CA GLU A 227 -6.20 30.74 29.44
C GLU A 227 -6.56 29.53 30.30
N ALA A 228 -7.08 28.46 29.68
CA ALA A 228 -7.38 27.21 30.37
C ALA A 228 -6.13 26.56 31.00
N PHE A 229 -4.95 26.66 30.35
CA PHE A 229 -3.67 26.20 30.89
C PHE A 229 -3.13 27.09 32.03
N LEU A 230 -3.42 28.39 32.00
CA LEU A 230 -2.95 29.34 33.03
C LEU A 230 -3.82 29.29 34.29
N ASP A 231 -5.13 29.11 34.14
CA ASP A 231 -6.12 29.13 35.24
C ASP A 231 -6.17 27.82 36.05
N ASN A 232 -5.91 26.66 35.42
CA ASN A 232 -5.93 25.37 36.12
C ASN A 232 -4.58 25.00 36.75
N LYS A 233 -4.23 25.67 37.86
CA LYS A 233 -3.00 25.43 38.64
C LYS A 233 -2.86 24.01 39.23
N LYS A 234 -3.92 23.21 39.25
CA LYS A 234 -3.93 21.82 39.76
C LYS A 234 -3.51 20.78 38.72
N LEU A 235 -3.61 21.08 37.42
CA LEU A 235 -3.36 20.12 36.34
C LEU A 235 -2.00 20.31 35.66
N PHE A 236 -1.39 21.51 35.77
CA PHE A 236 -0.15 21.84 35.07
C PHE A 236 0.91 22.41 36.01
N THR A 237 2.03 21.68 36.13
CA THR A 237 3.20 22.08 36.94
C THR A 237 3.98 23.24 36.30
N PRO A 238 4.73 24.04 37.09
CA PRO A 238 5.45 25.22 36.59
C PRO A 238 6.39 24.95 35.40
N ASN A 239 7.00 23.77 35.33
CA ASN A 239 7.91 23.37 34.25
C ASN A 239 7.21 23.27 32.87
N LYS A 240 5.89 23.04 32.82
CA LYS A 240 5.13 22.99 31.56
C LYS A 240 4.66 24.37 31.09
N LYS A 241 4.68 25.39 31.95
CA LYS A 241 4.36 26.77 31.58
C LYS A 241 5.47 27.42 30.75
N GLN A 242 6.73 27.10 31.06
CA GLN A 242 7.90 27.55 30.28
C GLN A 242 7.86 27.09 28.81
N LEU A 243 7.31 25.91 28.52
CA LEU A 243 7.15 25.40 27.15
C LEU A 243 6.16 26.23 26.33
N VAL A 244 5.08 26.74 26.95
CA VAL A 244 4.09 27.60 26.29
C VAL A 244 4.69 28.98 25.98
N ASP A 245 5.56 29.49 26.85
CA ASP A 245 6.23 30.78 26.65
C ASP A 245 7.39 30.68 25.61
N LEU A 246 8.07 29.53 25.53
CA LEU A 246 9.10 29.25 24.51
C LEU A 246 8.52 29.18 23.09
N ALA A 247 7.29 28.68 22.92
CA ALA A 247 6.57 28.64 21.65
C ALA A 247 6.22 30.04 21.09
N HIS A 248 6.40 31.11 21.88
CA HIS A 248 6.12 32.48 21.50
C HIS A 248 7.35 33.28 21.04
N LYS A 249 8.55 32.69 21.06
CA LYS A 249 9.68 33.31 20.35
C LYS A 249 9.39 33.21 18.85
N PRO A 250 9.33 34.34 18.10
CA PRO A 250 9.25 34.26 16.66
C PRO A 250 10.44 33.44 16.17
N TYR A 251 10.17 32.42 15.37
CA TYR A 251 11.21 31.74 14.60
C TYR A 251 11.89 32.82 13.73
N THR A 252 12.99 33.38 14.21
CA THR A 252 13.89 34.17 13.37
C THR A 252 14.57 33.15 12.48
N GLY A 253 13.96 32.88 11.32
CA GLY A 253 14.54 32.01 10.32
C GLY A 253 15.92 32.53 9.97
N CYS A 254 16.96 31.78 10.33
CA CYS A 254 18.23 31.89 9.64
C CYS A 254 17.95 31.47 8.19
N GLY A 255 17.68 32.46 7.35
CA GLY A 255 17.60 32.25 5.91
C GLY A 255 18.92 31.68 5.44
N PHE A 256 18.85 30.62 4.63
CA PHE A 256 19.92 30.25 3.73
C PHE A 256 20.28 31.48 2.89
N ARG A 257 21.36 32.18 3.25
CA ARG A 257 22.07 33.07 2.34
C ARG A 257 23.13 32.22 1.63
N PRO A 258 23.08 32.05 0.30
CA PRO A 258 24.10 31.32 -0.43
C PRO A 258 25.46 32.04 -0.48
N ASP A 259 25.55 33.30 -0.03
CA ASP A 259 26.77 34.10 -0.15
C ASP A 259 27.13 34.82 1.17
N ALA A 260 28.08 34.24 1.92
CA ALA A 260 29.05 34.98 2.73
C ALA A 260 30.21 34.04 3.19
N PRO A 261 31.49 34.48 3.07
CA PRO A 261 32.66 33.65 3.30
C PRO A 261 33.11 33.64 4.78
N GLU A 262 33.81 32.54 5.13
CA GLU A 262 34.79 32.36 6.21
C GLU A 262 34.59 33.05 7.57
N CYS A 263 34.57 32.25 8.64
CA CYS A 263 35.30 32.57 9.87
C CYS A 263 35.50 31.30 10.71
N TYR A 264 36.68 30.71 10.58
CA TYR A 264 37.30 29.89 11.62
C TYR A 264 37.61 30.76 12.83
N SER A 265 37.34 30.29 14.05
CA SER A 265 38.22 30.51 15.20
C SER A 265 37.89 29.55 16.35
N LEU A 266 38.90 28.74 16.67
CA LEU A 266 39.02 27.91 17.86
C LEU A 266 39.20 28.75 19.13
N GLY A 267 38.64 28.22 20.22
CA GLY A 267 39.19 28.14 21.58
C GLY A 267 40.04 29.27 22.15
N GLN A 268 39.58 29.79 23.29
CA GLN A 268 40.29 29.64 24.57
C GLN A 268 39.30 29.24 25.65
#